data_AF-A0A7C4E3D2-F1
#
_entry.id   AF-A0A7C4E3D2-F1
#
_cell.length_a   1.000
_cell.length_b   1.000
_cell.length_c   1.000
_cell.angle_alpha   90.00
_cell.angle_beta   90.00
_cell.angle_gamma   90.00
#
_symmetry.space_group_name_H-M   'P 1'
#
loop_
_entity.id
_entity.type
_entity.pdbx_description
1 polymer ?
#
loop_
_entity_poly.entity_id
_entity_poly.type
_entity_poly.pdbx_seq_one_letter_code
_entity_poly.pdbx_strand_id
1 'polypeptide(L)'
;MIIRVDGDYKLYPRRGLQTKKSVGTHSRSFEEIIFSSIAENEEINKVSKKLDELESRLEKEFSNELVEEYKKLIGDLVVKLSNLARVIEKSSLRSKDKKLRVIVFADTRLREMLEKLLREHITRATLINLSSELRGIVMSILA
;
A
#
# COMPACT_ATOMS: atom_id res chain seq x y z
N MET A 1 -16.56 37.65 -21.31
CA MET A 1 -15.95 38.89 -21.83
C MET A 1 -14.74 39.15 -20.95
N ILE A 2 -13.54 39.08 -21.51
CA ILE A 2 -12.29 39.27 -20.78
C ILE A 2 -11.77 40.64 -21.18
N ILE A 3 -11.58 41.54 -20.22
CA ILE A 3 -10.99 42.87 -20.43
C ILE A 3 -9.68 42.90 -19.65
N ARG A 4 -8.62 43.38 -20.29
CA ARG A 4 -7.27 43.45 -19.73
C ARG A 4 -7.04 44.85 -19.16
N VAL A 5 -6.78 44.95 -17.86
CA VAL A 5 -6.34 46.18 -17.21
C VAL A 5 -5.25 45.81 -16.19
N ASP A 6 -4.06 46.37 -16.36
CA ASP A 6 -2.91 46.35 -15.44
C ASP A 6 -2.56 45.01 -14.77
N GLY A 7 -2.22 44.01 -15.60
CA GLY A 7 -1.43 42.85 -15.17
C GLY A 7 -2.18 41.73 -14.43
N ASP A 8 -3.36 41.98 -13.87
CA ASP A 8 -4.17 40.98 -13.16
C ASP A 8 -5.48 40.63 -13.89
N TYR A 9 -5.71 39.33 -14.12
CA TYR A 9 -6.96 38.84 -14.71
C TYR A 9 -8.07 38.75 -13.66
N LYS A 10 -9.04 39.67 -13.70
CA LYS A 10 -10.29 39.54 -12.93
C LYS A 10 -11.41 38.93 -13.80
N LEU A 11 -11.90 37.77 -13.39
CA LEU A 11 -13.08 37.10 -13.94
C LEU A 11 -14.34 37.65 -13.28
N TYR A 12 -15.14 38.41 -14.02
CA TYR A 12 -16.49 38.79 -13.57
C TYR A 12 -17.51 37.76 -14.09
N PRO A 13 -18.33 37.15 -13.22
CA PRO A 13 -19.34 36.20 -13.65
C PRO A 13 -20.44 36.92 -14.44
N ARG A 14 -20.73 36.44 -15.65
CA ARG A 14 -21.95 36.81 -16.38
C ARG A 14 -23.15 36.34 -15.55
N ARG A 15 -24.07 37.26 -15.23
CA ARG A 15 -25.35 36.96 -14.57
C ARG A 15 -26.02 35.80 -15.31
N GLY A 16 -26.28 34.70 -14.59
CA GLY A 16 -27.11 33.60 -15.09
C GLY A 16 -26.54 32.17 -15.04
N LEU A 17 -25.43 31.88 -14.35
CA LEU A 17 -25.04 30.49 -14.10
C LEU A 17 -25.19 30.11 -12.62
N GLN A 18 -26.08 29.14 -12.39
CA GLN A 18 -26.21 28.39 -11.14
C GLN A 18 -24.84 28.09 -10.55
N THR A 19 -24.64 28.52 -9.31
CA THR A 19 -23.57 28.03 -8.46
C THR A 19 -23.85 26.55 -8.18
N LYS A 20 -23.33 25.66 -9.03
CA LYS A 20 -23.05 24.31 -8.57
C LYS A 20 -22.03 24.47 -7.45
N LYS A 21 -22.50 24.30 -6.21
CA LYS A 21 -21.66 24.12 -5.03
C LYS A 21 -20.53 23.18 -5.43
N SER A 22 -19.32 23.70 -5.51
CA SER A 22 -18.11 22.90 -5.56
C SER A 22 -18.14 22.05 -4.31
N VAL A 23 -18.50 20.78 -4.46
CA VAL A 23 -18.29 19.76 -3.45
C VAL A 23 -16.78 19.77 -3.23
N GLY A 24 -16.36 20.31 -2.09
CA GLY A 24 -14.96 20.33 -1.70
C GLY A 24 -14.49 18.89 -1.68
N THR A 25 -13.68 18.52 -2.67
CA THR A 25 -12.79 17.39 -2.54
C THR A 25 -11.85 17.77 -1.41
N HIS A 26 -12.08 17.18 -0.23
CA HIS A 26 -11.12 17.16 0.86
C HIS A 26 -9.83 16.53 0.32
N SER A 27 -8.98 17.37 -0.27
CA SER A 27 -7.61 17.04 -0.57
C SER A 27 -6.96 16.94 0.79
N ARG A 28 -6.68 15.70 1.24
CA ARG A 28 -5.88 15.49 2.44
C ARG A 28 -4.66 16.38 2.38
N SER A 29 -4.35 17.05 3.48
CA SER A 29 -3.18 17.93 3.49
C SER A 29 -1.93 17.10 3.16
N PHE A 30 -0.93 17.73 2.55
CA PHE A 30 0.34 17.08 2.23
C PHE A 30 0.95 16.38 3.46
N GLU A 31 0.77 16.98 4.64
CA GLU A 31 1.17 16.44 5.94
C GLU A 31 0.40 15.17 6.31
N GLU A 32 -0.93 15.12 6.13
CA GLU A 32 -1.72 13.91 6.38
C GLU A 32 -1.30 12.74 5.50
N ILE A 33 -0.89 13.00 4.25
CA ILE A 33 -0.40 11.98 3.32
C ILE A 33 0.96 11.44 3.75
N ILE A 34 1.86 12.31 4.20
CA ILE A 34 3.18 11.90 4.71
C ILE A 34 3.02 11.11 6.02
N PHE A 35 2.23 11.61 6.98
CA PHE A 35 1.98 10.92 8.24
C PHE A 35 1.34 9.55 8.04
N SER A 36 0.35 9.44 7.14
CA SER A 36 -0.26 8.14 6.81
C SER A 36 0.72 7.20 6.10
N SER A 37 1.60 7.70 5.22
CA SER A 37 2.63 6.86 4.60
C SER A 37 3.69 6.40 5.61
N ILE A 38 4.04 7.20 6.62
CA ILE A 38 4.99 6.82 7.66
C ILE A 38 4.37 5.75 8.57
N ALA A 39 3.14 5.98 9.04
CA ALA A 39 2.43 5.03 9.89
C ALA A 39 2.22 3.67 9.20
N GLU A 40 1.83 3.66 7.92
CA GLU A 40 1.69 2.41 7.15
C GLU A 40 3.04 1.70 6.94
N ASN A 41 4.13 2.45 6.70
CA ASN A 41 5.47 1.87 6.59
C ASN A 41 5.94 1.24 7.92
N GLU A 42 5.67 1.88 9.06
CA GLU A 42 5.96 1.31 10.39
C GLU A 42 5.16 0.03 10.65
N GLU A 43 3.88 0.03 10.26
CA GLU A 43 3.02 -1.14 10.38
C GLU A 43 3.48 -2.31 9.51
N ILE A 44 3.93 -2.03 8.27
CA ILE A 44 4.55 -3.04 7.39
C ILE A 44 5.81 -3.61 8.03
N ASN A 45 6.67 -2.75 8.62
CA ASN A 45 7.88 -3.20 9.31
C ASN A 45 7.56 -4.08 10.53
N LYS A 46 6.53 -3.76 11.32
CA LYS A 46 6.07 -4.60 12.43
C LYS A 46 5.59 -5.98 11.95
N VAL A 47 4.81 -6.02 10.87
CA VAL A 47 4.33 -7.29 10.29
C VAL A 47 5.52 -8.11 9.76
N SER A 48 6.49 -7.46 9.11
CA SER A 48 7.72 -8.12 8.65
C SER A 48 8.47 -8.81 9.79
N LYS A 49 8.66 -8.13 10.92
CA LYS A 49 9.36 -8.73 12.07
C LYS A 49 8.63 -9.96 12.62
N LYS A 50 7.30 -9.90 12.69
CA LYS A 50 6.47 -11.05 13.10
C LYS A 50 6.59 -12.22 12.11
N LEU A 51 6.67 -11.93 10.81
CA LEU A 51 6.91 -12.93 9.79
C LEU A 51 8.29 -13.58 9.98
N ASP A 52 9.35 -12.80 10.21
CA ASP A 52 10.70 -13.35 10.46
C ASP A 52 10.74 -14.25 11.71
N GLU A 53 10.08 -13.84 12.80
CA GLU A 53 9.96 -14.65 14.02
C GLU A 53 9.19 -15.95 13.77
N LEU A 54 8.09 -15.88 13.02
CA LEU A 54 7.27 -17.03 12.70
C LEU A 54 7.97 -17.99 11.74
N GLU A 55 8.73 -17.47 10.77
CA GLU A 55 9.60 -18.27 9.89
C GLU A 55 10.64 -19.03 10.70
N SER A 56 11.27 -18.38 11.69
CA SER A 56 12.22 -19.07 12.59
C SER A 56 11.56 -20.19 13.39
N ARG A 57 10.29 -20.03 13.77
CA ARG A 57 9.51 -21.08 14.46
C ARG A 57 9.16 -22.21 13.50
N LEU A 58 8.71 -21.91 12.28
CA LEU A 58 8.38 -22.87 11.23
C LEU A 58 9.59 -23.70 10.77
N GLU A 59 10.79 -23.12 10.83
CA GLU A 59 12.04 -23.84 10.60
C GLU A 59 12.36 -24.85 11.71
N LYS A 60 11.96 -24.59 12.95
CA LYS A 60 12.22 -25.50 14.07
C LYS A 60 11.13 -26.57 14.19
N GLU A 61 9.89 -26.15 14.01
CA GLU A 61 8.70 -26.96 14.17
C GLU A 61 7.72 -26.65 13.03
N PHE A 62 7.50 -27.63 12.17
CA PHE A 62 6.49 -27.50 11.12
C PHE A 62 5.15 -27.98 11.67
N SER A 63 4.23 -27.05 11.94
CA SER A 63 2.88 -27.35 12.40
C SER A 63 1.83 -26.61 11.58
N ASN A 64 0.64 -27.21 11.45
CA ASN A 64 -0.46 -26.59 10.73
C ASN A 64 -0.90 -25.27 11.38
N GLU A 65 -0.80 -25.16 12.71
CA GLU A 65 -1.13 -23.92 13.43
C GLU A 65 -0.21 -22.77 13.04
N LEU A 66 1.10 -23.02 12.96
CA LEU A 66 2.08 -22.01 12.54
C LEU A 66 1.91 -21.63 11.07
N VAL A 67 1.54 -22.59 10.22
CA VAL A 67 1.23 -22.35 8.80
C VAL A 67 -0.01 -21.47 8.64
N GLU A 68 -1.05 -21.68 9.45
CA GLU A 68 -2.24 -20.80 9.45
C GLU A 68 -1.92 -19.40 9.99
N GLU A 69 -1.08 -19.30 11.03
CA GLU A 69 -0.58 -18.01 11.51
C GLU A 69 0.20 -17.27 10.40
N TYR A 70 0.97 -18.00 9.59
CA TYR A 70 1.76 -17.44 8.48
C TYR A 70 0.88 -16.91 7.36
N LYS A 71 -0.16 -17.68 6.98
CA LYS A 71 -1.18 -17.23 6.01
C LYS A 71 -1.87 -15.96 6.46
N LYS A 72 -2.22 -15.87 7.75
CA LYS A 72 -2.89 -14.71 8.32
C LYS A 72 -2.01 -13.46 8.25
N LEU A 73 -0.73 -13.56 8.61
CA LEU A 73 0.20 -12.44 8.52
C LEU A 73 0.43 -11.96 7.08
N ILE A 74 0.51 -12.88 6.11
CA ILE A 74 0.57 -12.51 4.68
C ILE A 74 -0.72 -11.80 4.25
N GLY A 75 -1.89 -12.29 4.68
CA GLY A 75 -3.17 -11.63 4.44
C GLY A 75 -3.22 -10.21 5.00
N ASP A 76 -2.75 -10.02 6.24
CA ASP A 76 -2.67 -8.70 6.88
C ASP A 76 -1.74 -7.75 6.09
N LEU A 77 -0.62 -8.27 5.56
CA LEU A 77 0.31 -7.51 4.74
C LEU A 77 -0.31 -7.05 3.41
N VAL A 78 -1.07 -7.93 2.73
CA VAL A 78 -1.82 -7.58 1.51
C VAL A 78 -2.80 -6.44 1.79
N VAL A 79 -3.56 -6.51 2.88
CA VAL A 79 -4.52 -5.45 3.23
C VAL A 79 -3.82 -4.12 3.48
N LYS A 80 -2.70 -4.12 4.22
CA LYS A 80 -1.91 -2.90 4.48
C LYS A 80 -1.34 -2.30 3.19
N LEU A 81 -0.79 -3.13 2.29
CA LEU A 81 -0.26 -2.64 1.01
C LEU A 81 -1.33 -2.08 0.08
N SER A 82 -2.49 -2.73 0.01
CA SER A 82 -3.65 -2.21 -0.70
C SER A 82 -4.10 -0.84 -0.17
N ASN A 83 -4.06 -0.63 1.14
CA ASN A 83 -4.36 0.68 1.74
C ASN A 83 -3.28 1.72 1.43
N LEU A 84 -2.00 1.35 1.53
CA LEU A 84 -0.88 2.22 1.19
C LEU A 84 -0.90 2.64 -0.29
N ALA A 85 -1.23 1.71 -1.20
CA ALA A 85 -1.40 2.01 -2.63
C ALA A 85 -2.47 3.07 -2.86
N ARG A 86 -3.65 2.93 -2.21
CA ARG A 86 -4.75 3.92 -2.28
C ARG A 86 -4.35 5.29 -1.72
N VAL A 87 -3.54 5.33 -0.66
CA VAL A 87 -3.05 6.59 -0.08
C VAL A 87 -2.10 7.30 -1.06
N ILE A 88 -1.17 6.56 -1.65
CA ILE A 88 -0.20 7.10 -2.61
C ILE A 88 -0.86 7.51 -3.91
N GLU A 89 -1.83 6.75 -4.41
CA GLU A 89 -2.57 7.08 -5.64
C GLU A 89 -3.32 8.41 -5.52
N LYS A 90 -3.87 8.70 -4.32
CA LYS A 90 -4.53 9.97 -4.00
C LYS A 90 -3.56 11.13 -3.75
N SER A 91 -2.25 10.88 -3.69
CA SER A 91 -1.25 11.92 -3.48
C SER A 91 -0.87 12.65 -4.78
N SER A 92 -0.55 13.94 -4.67
CA SER A 92 -0.10 14.79 -5.78
C SER A 92 1.42 14.73 -6.03
N LEU A 93 2.12 13.80 -5.40
CA LEU A 93 3.58 13.72 -5.42
C LEU A 93 4.13 13.29 -6.80
N ARG A 94 5.11 14.03 -7.33
CA ARG A 94 5.85 13.69 -8.58
C ARG A 94 6.60 12.36 -8.48
N SER A 95 6.99 11.94 -7.28
CA SER A 95 7.65 10.66 -7.00
C SER A 95 6.69 9.47 -6.88
N LYS A 96 5.36 9.69 -7.00
CA LYS A 96 4.36 8.63 -6.78
C LYS A 96 4.54 7.46 -7.72
N ASP A 97 4.95 7.69 -8.97
CA ASP A 97 4.91 6.64 -9.99
C ASP A 97 5.90 5.50 -9.74
N LYS A 98 7.04 5.75 -9.09
CA LYS A 98 8.00 4.67 -8.78
C LYS A 98 7.56 3.89 -7.54
N LYS A 99 7.20 4.59 -6.45
CA LYS A 99 6.79 3.96 -5.19
C LYS A 99 5.45 3.22 -5.35
N LEU A 100 4.48 3.81 -6.06
CA LEU A 100 3.20 3.18 -6.37
C LEU A 100 3.40 1.91 -7.21
N ARG A 101 4.28 1.93 -8.22
CA ARG A 101 4.59 0.72 -9.02
C ARG A 101 5.18 -0.39 -8.17
N VAL A 102 6.11 -0.09 -7.27
CA VAL A 102 6.69 -1.08 -6.34
C VAL A 102 5.61 -1.67 -5.44
N ILE A 103 4.73 -0.85 -4.87
CA ILE A 103 3.69 -1.31 -3.95
C ILE A 103 2.62 -2.13 -4.68
N VAL A 104 2.18 -1.71 -5.87
CA VAL A 104 1.22 -2.46 -6.68
C VAL A 104 1.80 -3.80 -7.11
N PHE A 105 3.09 -3.83 -7.48
CA PHE A 105 3.79 -5.08 -7.79
C PHE A 105 3.85 -6.00 -6.56
N ALA A 106 4.22 -5.45 -5.40
CA ALA A 106 4.27 -6.19 -4.14
C ALA A 106 2.90 -6.76 -3.73
N ASP A 107 1.83 -5.95 -3.83
CA ASP A 107 0.46 -6.36 -3.53
C ASP A 107 0.02 -7.52 -4.43
N THR A 108 0.31 -7.42 -5.74
CA THR A 108 -0.01 -8.48 -6.71
C THR A 108 0.71 -9.78 -6.35
N ARG A 109 2.02 -9.72 -6.07
CA ARG A 109 2.81 -10.90 -5.72
C ARG A 109 2.38 -11.54 -4.40
N LEU A 110 2.03 -10.74 -3.40
CA LEU A 110 1.53 -11.26 -2.13
C LEU A 110 0.16 -11.90 -2.25
N ARG A 111 -0.71 -11.40 -3.14
CA ARG A 111 -1.98 -12.06 -3.47
C ARG A 111 -1.75 -13.41 -4.14
N GLU A 112 -0.85 -13.48 -5.14
CA GLU A 112 -0.48 -14.76 -5.77
C GLU A 112 0.07 -15.76 -4.74
N MET A 113 0.92 -15.29 -3.83
CA MET A 113 1.48 -16.10 -2.74
C MET A 113 0.39 -16.60 -1.79
N LEU A 114 -0.52 -15.72 -1.38
CA LEU A 114 -1.65 -16.09 -0.52
C LEU A 114 -2.57 -17.11 -1.21
N GLU A 115 -2.85 -16.95 -2.50
CA GLU A 115 -3.64 -17.91 -3.25
C GLU A 115 -2.99 -19.30 -3.30
N LYS A 116 -1.67 -19.38 -3.52
CA LYS A 116 -0.91 -20.65 -3.46
C LYS A 116 -1.03 -21.28 -2.08
N LEU A 117 -0.82 -20.49 -1.03
CA LEU A 117 -0.90 -20.98 0.35
C LEU A 117 -2.30 -21.49 0.72
N LEU A 118 -3.35 -20.92 0.14
CA LEU A 118 -4.74 -21.33 0.39
C LEU A 118 -5.16 -22.59 -0.39
N ARG A 119 -4.57 -22.84 -1.56
CA ARG A 119 -4.99 -23.93 -2.47
C ARG A 119 -4.15 -25.20 -2.36
N GLU A 120 -2.87 -25.06 -2.03
CA GLU A 120 -1.93 -26.19 -2.07
C GLU A 120 -1.71 -26.80 -0.69
N HIS A 121 -1.43 -28.11 -0.66
CA HIS A 121 -0.87 -28.73 0.54
C HIS A 121 0.54 -28.18 0.75
N ILE A 122 0.70 -27.32 1.76
CA ILE A 122 1.97 -26.64 2.01
C ILE A 122 2.98 -27.65 2.53
N THR A 123 4.08 -27.80 1.80
CA THR A 123 5.26 -28.49 2.30
C THR A 123 6.21 -27.49 2.95
N ARG A 124 7.07 -27.99 3.84
CA ARG A 124 8.14 -27.19 4.44
C ARG A 124 9.06 -26.54 3.40
N ALA A 125 9.36 -27.24 2.31
CA ALA A 125 10.17 -26.71 1.21
C ALA A 125 9.46 -25.57 0.47
N THR A 126 8.15 -25.72 0.21
CA THR A 126 7.33 -24.65 -0.38
C THR A 126 7.36 -23.41 0.51
N LEU A 127 7.19 -23.58 1.83
CA LEU A 127 7.17 -22.47 2.77
C LEU A 127 8.50 -21.70 2.79
N ILE A 128 9.64 -22.39 2.84
CA ILE A 128 10.97 -21.74 2.80
C ILE A 128 11.16 -20.91 1.53
N ASN A 129 10.72 -21.41 0.38
CA ASN A 129 10.81 -20.67 -0.87
C ASN A 129 9.93 -19.42 -0.85
N LEU A 130 8.69 -19.54 -0.36
CA LEU A 130 7.77 -18.41 -0.23
C LEU A 130 8.27 -17.37 0.77
N SER A 131 8.90 -17.80 1.87
CA SER A 131 9.57 -16.94 2.85
C SER A 131 10.68 -16.09 2.23
N SER A 132 11.52 -16.71 1.39
CA SER A 132 12.58 -15.97 0.69
C SER A 132 12.00 -14.93 -0.29
N GLU A 133 10.94 -15.29 -1.03
CA GLU A 133 10.22 -14.38 -1.92
C GLU A 133 9.58 -13.21 -1.13
N LEU A 134 8.94 -13.51 -0.01
CA LEU A 134 8.31 -12.54 0.89
C LEU A 134 9.30 -11.51 1.41
N ARG A 135 10.48 -11.93 1.87
CA ARG A 135 11.54 -11.00 2.31
C ARG A 135 11.99 -10.08 1.18
N GLY A 136 12.13 -10.60 -0.04
CA GLY A 136 12.47 -9.79 -1.21
C GLY A 136 11.41 -8.72 -1.52
N ILE A 137 10.13 -9.07 -1.39
CA ILE A 137 9.01 -8.15 -1.58
C ILE A 137 9.02 -7.06 -0.50
N VAL A 138 9.14 -7.44 0.77
CA VAL A 138 9.15 -6.48 1.89
C VAL A 138 10.33 -5.53 1.81
N MET A 139 11.53 -6.03 1.51
CA MET A 139 12.72 -5.18 1.32
C MET A 139 12.54 -4.19 0.17
N SER A 140 11.85 -4.59 -0.90
CA SER A 140 11.54 -3.69 -2.01
C SER A 140 10.58 -2.58 -1.62
N ILE A 141 9.65 -2.82 -0.70
CA ILE A 141 8.70 -1.81 -0.19
C ILE A 141 9.39 -0.82 0.76
N LEU A 142 10.33 -1.30 1.57
CA LEU A 142 11.00 -0.51 2.60
C LEU A 142 12.23 0.27 2.09
N ALA A 143 12.75 -0.05 0.90
CA ALA A 143 13.87 0.63 0.24
C ALA A 143 13.51 2.02 -0.30
#